data_AF-A0A4Q6BAP9-F1
#
_entry.id   AF-A0A4Q6BAP9-F1
#
_cell.length_a   1.000
_cell.length_b   1.000
_cell.length_c   1.000
_cell.angle_alpha   90.00
_cell.angle_beta   90.00
_cell.angle_gamma   90.00
#
_symmetry.space_group_name_H-M   'P 1'
#
loop_
_entity.id
_entity.type
_entity.pdbx_description
1 polymer ?
#
loop_
_entity_poly.entity_id
_entity_poly.type
_entity_poly.pdbx_seq_one_letter_code
_entity_poly.pdbx_strand_id
1 'polypeptide(L)' 'MHVPEDVHVGRVDHVEGKYLKLTKTDSDDACHHWVPLDWVEKVTDQGVFLNKNVEEFLWGRLDEEPKH' A
#
# COMPACT_ATOMS: atom_id res chain seq x y z
N MET A 1 7.99 24.38 7.42
CA MET A 1 7.52 22.98 7.51
C MET A 1 8.08 22.26 6.32
N HIS A 2 8.90 21.22 6.54
CA HIS A 2 9.41 20.37 5.48
C HIS A 2 8.27 19.39 5.16
N VAL A 3 7.66 19.51 4.00
CA VAL A 3 6.74 18.48 3.50
C VAL A 3 7.64 17.35 3.01
N PRO A 4 7.68 16.18 3.66
CA PRO A 4 8.45 15.08 3.12
C PRO A 4 7.87 14.70 1.75
N GLU A 5 8.77 14.53 0.80
CA GLU A 5 8.52 14.31 -0.63
C GLU A 5 8.01 12.87 -0.94
N ASP A 6 7.79 12.08 0.12
CA ASP A 6 7.27 10.72 0.08
C ASP A 6 6.05 10.60 1.00
N VAL A 7 4.91 10.18 0.44
CA VAL A 7 3.70 9.90 1.22
C VAL A 7 3.75 8.45 1.69
N HIS A 8 3.93 8.25 3.00
CA HIS A 8 3.80 6.93 3.60
C HIS A 8 2.33 6.53 3.60
N VAL A 9 1.97 5.57 2.73
CA VAL A 9 0.58 5.07 2.61
C VAL A 9 0.28 3.88 3.54
N GLY A 10 1.31 3.32 4.18
CA GLY A 10 1.20 2.28 5.18
C GLY A 10 2.35 1.27 5.14
N ARG A 11 2.38 0.37 6.12
CA ARG A 11 3.39 -0.69 6.24
C ARG A 11 2.87 -2.01 5.69
N VAL A 12 3.69 -2.72 4.91
CA VAL A 12 3.39 -4.07 4.44
C VAL A 12 3.41 -5.05 5.61
N ASP A 13 2.30 -5.77 5.80
CA ASP A 13 2.10 -6.84 6.78
C ASP A 13 2.47 -8.20 6.18
N HIS A 14 1.97 -8.48 4.97
CA HIS A 14 2.20 -9.74 4.26
C HIS A 14 2.06 -9.58 2.75
N VAL A 15 2.58 -10.55 2.00
CA VAL A 15 2.34 -10.68 0.56
C VAL A 15 1.47 -11.91 0.33
N GLU A 16 0.24 -11.71 -0.13
CA GLU A 16 -0.76 -12.74 -0.39
C GLU A 16 -0.91 -12.92 -1.90
N GLY A 17 -0.25 -13.95 -2.44
CA GLY A 17 -0.30 -14.26 -3.87
C GLY A 17 0.23 -13.13 -4.75
N LYS A 18 -0.67 -12.33 -5.31
CA LYS A 18 -0.37 -11.16 -6.16
C LYS A 18 -0.66 -9.82 -5.49
N TYR A 19 -0.97 -9.82 -4.19
CA TYR A 19 -1.36 -8.62 -3.45
C TYR A 19 -0.48 -8.41 -2.22
N LEU A 20 -0.16 -7.16 -1.94
CA LEU A 20 0.45 -6.70 -0.71
C LEU A 20 -0.64 -6.36 0.29
N LYS A 21 -0.64 -7.05 1.43
CA LYS A 21 -1.48 -6.73 2.56
C LYS A 21 -0.80 -5.64 3.37
N LEU A 22 -1.45 -4.50 3.51
CA LEU A 22 -1.03 -3.41 4.38
C LEU A 22 -1.63 -3.59 5.78
N THR A 23 -0.82 -3.27 6.78
CA THR A 23 -1.21 -3.40 8.19
C THR A 23 -2.13 -2.24 8.59
N LYS A 24 -3.23 -2.57 9.28
CA LYS A 24 -4.17 -1.59 9.83
C LYS A 24 -3.57 -0.63 10.84
N THR A 25 -2.41 -0.97 11.41
CA THR A 25 -1.77 -0.19 12.49
C THR A 25 -1.22 1.16 12.03
N ASP A 26 -1.05 1.34 10.72
CA ASP A 26 -0.54 2.58 10.13
C ASP A 26 -1.58 3.26 9.20
N SER A 27 -2.79 2.69 9.12
CA SER A 27 -3.88 3.25 8.33
C SER A 27 -4.90 3.89 9.27
N ASP A 28 -5.24 5.16 8.98
CA ASP A 28 -6.20 5.96 9.75
C ASP A 28 -7.58 5.26 9.86
N ASP A 29 -7.91 4.44 8.85
CA ASP A 29 -9.16 3.71 8.71
C ASP A 29 -9.27 2.42 9.55
N ALA A 30 -8.19 1.98 10.23
CA ALA A 30 -8.12 0.72 10.99
C ALA A 30 -8.49 -0.57 10.20
N CYS A 31 -8.57 -0.48 8.87
CA CYS A 31 -8.84 -1.58 7.95
C CYS A 31 -7.54 -2.15 7.36
N HIS A 32 -7.60 -3.41 6.90
CA HIS A 32 -6.54 -3.95 6.05
C HIS A 32 -6.79 -3.42 4.64
N HIS A 33 -5.75 -2.86 4.02
CA HIS A 33 -5.81 -2.49 2.61
C HIS A 33 -4.95 -3.47 1.81
N TRP A 34 -5.46 -3.89 0.66
CA TRP A 34 -4.74 -4.75 -0.27
C TRP A 34 -4.37 -3.95 -1.52
N VAL A 35 -3.10 -4.07 -1.90
CA VAL A 35 -2.52 -3.38 -3.05
C VAL A 35 -1.99 -4.43 -4.02
N PRO A 36 -2.41 -4.44 -5.28
CA PRO A 36 -1.84 -5.38 -6.25
C PRO A 36 -0.35 -5.12 -6.44
N LEU A 37 0.44 -6.20 -6.52
CA LEU A 37 1.88 -6.13 -6.83
C LEU A 37 2.16 -5.45 -8.18
N ASP A 38 1.16 -5.39 -9.06
CA ASP A 38 1.24 -4.69 -10.35
C ASP A 38 1.53 -3.19 -10.20
N TRP A 39 1.16 -2.61 -9.06
CA TRP A 39 1.40 -1.19 -8.77
C TRP A 39 2.78 -0.93 -8.19
N VAL A 40 3.55 -1.99 -7.88
CA VAL A 40 4.89 -1.86 -7.34
C VAL A 40 5.83 -1.38 -8.43
N GLU A 41 6.32 -0.15 -8.29
CA GLU A 41 7.35 0.38 -9.18
C GLU A 41 8.71 -0.19 -8.82
N LYS A 42 9.01 -0.21 -7.52
CA LYS A 42 10.34 -0.57 -7.02
C LYS A 42 10.28 -1.16 -5.63
N VAL A 43 10.98 -2.26 -5.41
CA VAL A 43 11.20 -2.84 -4.08
C VAL A 43 12.64 -2.56 -3.68
N THR A 44 12.82 -2.08 -2.45
CA THR A 44 14.12 -1.79 -1.85
C THR A 44 14.18 -2.40 -0.45
N ASP A 45 15.37 -2.42 0.15
CA ASP A 45 15.56 -2.87 1.54
C ASP A 45 14.79 -1.99 2.54
N GLN A 46 14.55 -0.72 2.19
CA GLN A 46 13.79 0.22 3.02
C GLN A 46 12.27 0.03 2.91
N GLY A 47 11.78 -0.59 1.83
CA GLY A 47 10.35 -0.74 1.57
C GLY A 47 9.98 -0.80 0.09
N VAL A 48 8.68 -0.68 -0.16
CA VAL A 48 8.05 -0.79 -1.47
C VAL A 48 7.59 0.58 -1.94
N PHE A 49 8.01 0.96 -3.15
CA PHE A 49 7.57 2.17 -3.85
C PHE A 49 6.53 1.79 -4.90
N LEU A 50 5.42 2.50 -4.90
CA LEU A 50 4.33 2.32 -5.85
C LEU A 50 4.48 3.30 -7.01
N ASN A 51 4.07 2.90 -8.21
CA ASN A 51 3.99 3.80 -9.37
C ASN A 51 2.70 4.65 -9.37
N LYS A 52 1.94 4.59 -8.28
CA LYS A 52 0.66 5.28 -8.09
C LYS A 52 0.82 6.43 -7.11
N ASN A 53 0.14 7.53 -7.42
CA ASN A 53 0.00 8.63 -6.47
C ASN A 53 -1.05 8.28 -5.40
N VAL A 54 -1.14 9.11 -4.36
CA VAL A 54 -2.04 8.89 -3.22
C VAL A 54 -3.50 8.78 -3.67
N GLU A 55 -3.94 9.61 -4.60
CA GLU A 55 -5.33 9.59 -5.06
C GLU A 55 -5.67 8.27 -5.76
N GLU A 56 -4.86 7.87 -6.75
CA GLU A 56 -5.00 6.56 -7.43
C GLU A 56 -4.95 5.40 -6.44
N PHE A 57 -4.08 5.51 -5.43
CA PHE A 57 -3.98 4.54 -4.37
C PHE A 57 -5.27 4.46 -3.54
N LEU A 58 -5.82 5.58 -3.08
CA LEU A 58 -7.05 5.63 -2.29
C LEU A 58 -8.26 5.08 -3.06
N TRP A 59 -8.34 5.37 -4.36
CA TRP A 59 -9.48 4.98 -5.19
C TRP A 59 -9.42 3.53 -5.69
N GLY A 60 -8.23 2.96 -5.90
CA GLY A 60 -8.08 1.60 -6.43
C GLY A 60 -7.48 0.58 -5.46
N ARG A 61 -7.11 0.98 -4.24
CA ARG A 61 -6.84 0.01 -3.16
C ARG A 61 -8.09 -0.79 -2.86
N LEU A 62 -7.90 -2.05 -2.46
CA LEU A 62 -8.98 -2.90 -2.02
C LEU A 62 -9.07 -2.83 -0.51
N ASP A 63 -10.24 -2.51 0.03
CA ASP A 63 -10.51 -2.55 1.47
C ASP A 63 -10.93 -3.95 1.96
N GLU A 64 -11.07 -4.90 1.03
CA GLU A 64 -11.39 -6.30 1.29
C GLU A 64 -10.39 -7.24 0.61
N GLU A 65 -10.18 -8.42 1.22
CA GLU A 65 -9.28 -9.43 0.69
C GLU A 65 -9.78 -9.92 -0.68
N PRO A 66 -8.99 -9.80 -1.75
CA PRO A 66 -9.40 -10.29 -3.06
C PRO A 66 -9.55 -11.81 -3.00
N LYS A 67 -10.79 -12.29 -3.19
CA LYS A 67 -11.07 -13.74 -3.29
C LYS A 67 -10.40 -14.29 -4.54
N HIS A 68 -9.55 -15.28 -4.32
CA HIS A 68 -8.69 -15.92 -5.32
C HIS A 68 -9.44 -16.76 -6.36
#